data_AF-A0A932WAD9-F1
#
_entry.id   AF-A0A932WAD9-F1
#
_cell.length_a   1.000
_cell.length_b   1.000
_cell.length_c   1.000
_cell.angle_alpha   90.00
_cell.angle_beta   90.00
_cell.angle_gamma   90.00
#
_symmetry.space_group_name_H-M   'P 1'
#
loop_
_entity.id
_entity.type
_entity.pdbx_description
1 polymer ?
#
loop_
_entity_poly.entity_id
_entity_poly.type
_entity_poly.pdbx_seq_one_letter_code
_entity_poly.pdbx_strand_id
1 'polypeptide(L)'
;MIPLPSDLNALPAIHPNAPKLPYEKLEHGVNYWIIDNVLPNAEEVSARCFNRDNWEYGSPYQPESWPGMRFHGALLPDELAHIEATAKKLVGKDKLWTEQPPGGLRLDCNVAQLVGAKETTPHPHTDSRKLCRYACVIYLSPNPPPSSGTSFCRLRYPNGAIGGNIVLAPHNNLVDALNVKALPIEAWYEDMRVENVFNRMILYKANLVHCATGYFGETLKDKRLTTVFFWMAED
;
A
#
# COMPACT_ATOMS: atom_id res chain seq x y z
N MET A 1 -1.70 16.39 8.36
CA MET A 1 -2.94 16.12 7.60
C MET A 1 -3.43 17.45 7.08
N ILE A 2 -3.50 17.64 5.76
CA ILE A 2 -4.00 18.90 5.18
C ILE A 2 -5.51 18.72 4.99
N PRO A 3 -6.36 19.50 5.67
CA PRO A 3 -7.81 19.36 5.59
C PRO A 3 -8.34 19.70 4.19
N LEU A 4 -9.48 19.13 3.82
CA LEU A 4 -10.21 19.50 2.62
C LEU A 4 -10.66 20.97 2.72
N PRO A 5 -10.58 21.77 1.64
CA PRO A 5 -10.97 23.18 1.69
C PRO A 5 -12.46 23.31 2.04
N SER A 6 -12.76 24.18 3.01
CA SER A 6 -14.10 24.37 3.60
C SER A 6 -14.92 25.52 2.98
N ASP A 7 -14.43 26.23 1.96
CA ASP A 7 -15.13 27.38 1.40
C ASP A 7 -15.22 27.32 -0.13
N LEU A 8 -16.47 27.27 -0.63
CA LEU A 8 -16.85 27.35 -2.04
C LEU A 8 -16.82 28.80 -2.54
N ASN A 9 -15.64 29.43 -2.54
CA ASN A 9 -15.36 30.40 -3.59
C ASN A 9 -14.95 29.58 -4.83
N ALA A 10 -15.60 29.82 -5.97
CA ALA A 10 -15.33 29.06 -7.19
C ALA A 10 -13.82 29.07 -7.48
N LEU A 11 -13.18 27.90 -7.33
CA LEU A 11 -11.75 27.77 -7.60
C LEU A 11 -11.47 28.16 -9.05
N PRO A 12 -10.30 28.74 -9.36
CA PRO A 12 -9.88 28.95 -10.75
C PRO A 12 -10.04 27.67 -11.57
N ALA A 13 -10.36 27.74 -12.86
CA ALA A 13 -10.52 26.54 -13.67
C ALA A 13 -9.23 25.70 -13.69
N ILE A 14 -9.38 24.37 -13.63
CA ILE A 14 -8.25 23.46 -13.87
C ILE A 14 -7.81 23.65 -15.33
N HIS A 15 -6.51 23.77 -15.57
CA HIS A 15 -5.99 23.87 -16.93
C HIS A 15 -6.51 22.70 -17.79
N PRO A 16 -7.03 22.94 -19.01
CA PRO A 16 -7.66 21.88 -19.82
C PRO A 16 -6.79 20.65 -20.04
N ASN A 17 -5.47 20.86 -20.15
CA ASN A 17 -4.46 19.81 -20.37
C ASN A 17 -3.86 19.25 -19.07
N ALA A 18 -4.38 19.62 -17.89
CA ALA A 18 -3.89 19.04 -16.65
C ALA A 18 -4.21 17.53 -16.63
N PRO A 19 -3.24 16.67 -16.26
CA PRO A 19 -3.49 15.24 -16.13
C PRO A 19 -4.67 14.94 -15.20
N LYS A 20 -5.45 13.91 -15.53
CA LYS A 20 -6.67 13.54 -14.78
C LYS A 20 -6.64 12.08 -14.41
N LEU A 21 -7.10 11.79 -13.19
CA LEU A 21 -7.46 10.44 -12.78
C LEU A 21 -8.98 10.35 -12.67
N PRO A 22 -9.59 9.23 -13.08
CA PRO A 22 -10.95 8.89 -12.67
C PRO A 22 -11.07 8.82 -11.15
N TYR A 23 -12.27 9.04 -10.63
CA TYR A 23 -12.58 8.89 -9.22
C TYR A 23 -13.51 7.70 -9.02
N GLU A 24 -13.17 6.84 -8.08
CA GLU A 24 -14.05 5.80 -7.54
C GLU A 24 -14.20 6.03 -6.03
N LYS A 25 -15.45 6.13 -5.56
CA LYS A 25 -15.72 6.29 -4.13
C LYS A 25 -15.29 5.01 -3.41
N LEU A 26 -14.47 5.15 -2.38
CA LEU A 26 -14.01 4.01 -1.59
C LEU A 26 -15.17 3.41 -0.79
N GLU A 27 -15.42 2.13 -1.03
CA GLU A 27 -16.44 1.34 -0.32
C GLU A 27 -15.84 0.03 0.22
N HIS A 28 -16.07 -0.22 1.51
CA HIS A 28 -15.67 -1.46 2.16
C HIS A 28 -16.45 -2.64 1.56
N GLY A 29 -15.78 -3.73 1.19
CA GLY A 29 -16.40 -4.85 0.50
C GLY A 29 -16.33 -4.76 -1.02
N VAL A 30 -15.95 -3.60 -1.56
CA VAL A 30 -15.87 -3.35 -3.01
C VAL A 30 -14.45 -2.95 -3.42
N ASN A 31 -13.89 -1.95 -2.77
CA ASN A 31 -12.57 -1.38 -3.08
C ASN A 31 -11.50 -1.87 -2.14
N TYR A 32 -11.87 -2.10 -0.88
CA TYR A 32 -11.00 -2.53 0.18
C TYR A 32 -11.75 -3.36 1.23
N TRP A 33 -11.01 -4.12 2.02
CA TRP A 33 -11.52 -4.98 3.08
C TRP A 33 -10.57 -4.91 4.28
N ILE A 34 -11.13 -4.86 5.48
CA ILE A 34 -10.38 -4.85 6.74
C ILE A 34 -10.78 -6.07 7.56
N ILE A 35 -9.79 -6.81 8.06
CA ILE A 35 -10.00 -7.88 9.04
C ILE A 35 -9.07 -7.64 10.22
N ASP A 36 -9.65 -7.59 11.42
CA ASP A 36 -8.89 -7.61 12.67
C ASP A 36 -8.63 -9.04 13.13
N ASN A 37 -7.50 -9.24 13.79
CA ASN A 37 -7.05 -10.53 14.31
C ASN A 37 -6.93 -11.62 13.23
N VAL A 38 -6.37 -11.27 12.08
CA VAL A 38 -6.39 -12.14 10.89
C VAL A 38 -5.55 -13.41 11.08
N LEU A 39 -4.39 -13.32 11.73
CA LEU A 39 -3.50 -14.44 12.00
C LEU A 39 -3.81 -15.01 13.39
N PRO A 40 -4.01 -16.33 13.53
CA PRO A 40 -4.30 -16.96 14.82
C PRO A 40 -3.12 -16.91 15.80
N ASN A 41 -1.88 -16.79 15.29
CA ASN A 41 -0.63 -16.79 16.05
C ASN A 41 0.24 -15.56 15.76
N ALA A 42 -0.37 -14.38 15.58
CA ALA A 42 0.32 -13.17 15.15
C ALA A 42 1.52 -12.73 16.02
N GLU A 43 1.46 -12.99 17.32
CA GLU A 43 2.59 -12.71 18.22
C GLU A 43 3.84 -13.53 17.88
N GLU A 44 3.66 -14.82 17.56
CA GLU A 44 4.75 -15.70 17.13
C GLU A 44 5.31 -15.28 15.78
N VAL A 45 4.44 -14.92 14.83
CA VAL A 45 4.83 -14.41 13.51
C VAL A 45 5.65 -13.12 13.66
N SER A 46 5.17 -12.18 14.46
CA SER A 46 5.86 -10.91 14.74
C SER A 46 7.22 -11.15 15.39
N ALA A 47 7.28 -11.96 16.45
CA ALA A 47 8.53 -12.30 17.13
C ALA A 47 9.54 -12.98 16.20
N ARG A 48 9.09 -13.92 15.34
CA ARG A 48 9.93 -14.58 14.34
C ARG A 48 10.51 -13.59 13.33
N CYS A 49 9.70 -12.62 12.88
CA CYS A 49 10.16 -11.57 11.97
C CYS A 49 11.20 -10.66 12.64
N PHE A 50 10.93 -10.17 13.85
CA PHE A 50 11.87 -9.28 14.58
C PHE A 50 13.19 -9.94 14.96
N ASN A 51 13.19 -11.26 15.20
CA ASN A 51 14.40 -12.02 15.53
C ASN A 51 15.17 -12.52 14.30
N ARG A 52 14.84 -12.05 13.09
CA ARG A 52 15.56 -12.40 11.87
C ARG A 52 16.86 -11.59 11.77
N ASP A 53 17.97 -12.28 11.48
CA ASP A 53 19.27 -11.63 11.31
C ASP A 53 19.54 -11.16 9.87
N ASN A 54 19.06 -11.91 8.88
CA ASN A 54 19.38 -11.69 7.47
C ASN A 54 18.27 -10.92 6.76
N TRP A 55 18.44 -9.60 6.67
CA TRP A 55 17.58 -8.69 5.94
C TRP A 55 18.21 -8.24 4.63
N GLU A 56 17.40 -8.15 3.58
CA GLU A 56 17.75 -7.41 2.37
C GLU A 56 17.51 -5.92 2.62
N TYR A 57 18.41 -5.06 2.15
CA TYR A 57 18.36 -3.62 2.39
C TYR A 57 17.90 -2.86 1.15
N GLY A 58 16.93 -1.97 1.35
CA GLY A 58 16.38 -1.08 0.32
C GLY A 58 16.80 0.36 0.56
N SER A 59 16.05 1.31 0.00
CA SER A 59 16.29 2.74 0.23
C SER A 59 16.05 3.12 1.70
N PRO A 60 16.92 3.92 2.35
CA PRO A 60 18.01 4.69 1.76
C PRO A 60 19.38 3.97 1.79
N TYR A 61 19.43 2.72 2.25
CA TYR A 61 20.66 1.95 2.40
C TYR A 61 21.24 1.47 1.07
N GLN A 62 20.38 1.17 0.10
CA GLN A 62 20.72 0.72 -1.25
C GLN A 62 19.86 1.46 -2.29
N PRO A 63 20.29 1.55 -3.56
CA PRO A 63 19.56 2.24 -4.63
C PRO A 63 18.35 1.42 -5.16
N GLU A 64 17.58 0.86 -4.24
CA GLU A 64 16.39 0.07 -4.51
C GLU A 64 15.14 0.95 -4.50
N SER A 65 14.09 0.49 -5.20
CA SER A 65 12.82 1.22 -5.29
C SER A 65 11.93 1.10 -4.05
N TRP A 66 12.23 0.15 -3.15
CA TRP A 66 11.47 -0.13 -1.95
C TRP A 66 12.21 0.33 -0.68
N PRO A 67 11.51 0.78 0.37
CA PRO A 67 12.13 1.36 1.55
C PRO A 67 12.50 0.33 2.62
N GLY A 68 13.43 0.74 3.48
CA GLY A 68 13.84 0.05 4.70
C GLY A 68 14.52 -1.27 4.41
N MET A 69 14.03 -2.33 5.01
CA MET A 69 14.58 -3.67 4.84
C MET A 69 13.47 -4.70 4.71
N ARG A 70 13.76 -5.82 4.04
CA ARG A 70 12.77 -6.88 3.81
C ARG A 70 13.37 -8.27 3.80
N PHE A 71 12.52 -9.29 3.95
CA PHE A 71 12.86 -10.67 3.65
C PHE A 71 11.62 -11.46 3.18
N HIS A 72 11.84 -12.48 2.35
CA HIS A 72 10.80 -13.36 1.85
C HIS A 72 10.47 -14.51 2.82
N GLY A 73 9.22 -14.97 2.81
CA GLY A 73 8.77 -16.07 3.66
C GLY A 73 8.45 -15.61 5.08
N ALA A 74 7.80 -14.44 5.21
CA ALA A 74 7.37 -13.92 6.51
C ALA A 74 6.40 -14.88 7.21
N LEU A 75 5.43 -15.39 6.45
CA LEU A 75 4.49 -16.41 6.88
C LEU A 75 4.95 -17.81 6.48
N LEU A 76 4.73 -18.76 7.38
CA LEU A 76 4.88 -20.20 7.13
C LEU A 76 3.79 -20.71 6.17
N PRO A 77 3.94 -21.91 5.58
CA PRO A 77 2.99 -22.41 4.58
C PRO A 77 1.51 -22.40 5.01
N ASP A 78 1.21 -22.84 6.23
CA ASP A 78 -0.17 -22.88 6.74
C ASP A 78 -0.73 -21.48 7.03
N GLU A 79 0.10 -20.59 7.56
CA GLU A 79 -0.23 -19.17 7.80
C GLU A 79 -0.52 -18.47 6.45
N LEU A 80 0.32 -18.70 5.44
CA LEU A 80 0.13 -18.16 4.09
C LEU A 80 -1.16 -18.71 3.44
N ALA A 81 -1.38 -20.03 3.52
CA ALA A 81 -2.58 -20.66 2.97
C ALA A 81 -3.87 -20.09 3.60
N HIS A 82 -3.86 -19.82 4.90
CA HIS A 82 -4.96 -19.15 5.60
C HIS A 82 -5.22 -17.73 5.07
N ILE A 83 -4.17 -16.94 4.87
CA ILE A 83 -4.29 -15.57 4.32
C ILE A 83 -4.79 -15.59 2.87
N GLU A 84 -4.29 -16.49 2.03
CA GLU A 84 -4.75 -16.63 0.64
C GLU A 84 -6.20 -17.11 0.55
N ALA A 85 -6.61 -18.06 1.39
CA ALA A 85 -8.01 -18.50 1.49
C ALA A 85 -8.92 -17.35 1.93
N THR A 86 -8.48 -16.57 2.91
CA THR A 86 -9.20 -15.38 3.39
C THR A 86 -9.34 -14.33 2.29
N ALA A 87 -8.24 -14.00 1.60
CA ALA A 87 -8.23 -13.03 0.50
C ALA A 87 -9.18 -13.44 -0.63
N LYS A 88 -9.11 -14.70 -1.09
CA LYS A 88 -10.01 -15.26 -2.12
C LYS A 88 -11.49 -15.10 -1.75
N LYS A 89 -11.84 -15.44 -0.50
CA LYS A 89 -13.21 -15.29 0.01
C LYS A 89 -13.67 -13.84 0.01
N LEU A 90 -12.81 -12.91 0.42
CA LEU A 90 -13.14 -11.47 0.48
C LEU A 90 -13.40 -10.89 -0.90
N VAL A 91 -12.55 -11.20 -1.89
CA VAL A 91 -12.66 -10.63 -3.25
C VAL A 91 -13.60 -11.43 -4.16
N GLY A 92 -14.11 -12.58 -3.69
CA GLY A 92 -14.97 -13.45 -4.48
C GLY A 92 -14.27 -14.03 -5.72
N LYS A 93 -13.00 -14.41 -5.59
CA LYS A 93 -12.20 -15.00 -6.68
C LYS A 93 -11.67 -16.37 -6.25
N ASP A 94 -11.75 -17.35 -7.14
CA ASP A 94 -11.28 -18.72 -6.86
C ASP A 94 -9.76 -18.85 -6.96
N LYS A 95 -9.12 -17.94 -7.70
CA LYS A 95 -7.70 -17.97 -7.99
C LYS A 95 -7.04 -16.62 -7.75
N LEU A 96 -5.96 -16.64 -6.96
CA LEU A 96 -4.98 -15.57 -6.81
C LEU A 96 -3.60 -16.15 -7.18
N TRP A 97 -2.75 -15.36 -7.82
CA TRP A 97 -1.38 -15.77 -8.13
C TRP A 97 -0.42 -14.57 -8.12
N THR A 98 0.87 -14.85 -8.02
CA THR A 98 1.92 -13.83 -8.19
C THR A 98 2.44 -13.88 -9.61
N GLU A 99 2.38 -12.75 -10.32
CA GLU A 99 2.90 -12.65 -11.69
C GLU A 99 4.43 -12.62 -11.69
N GLN A 100 5.06 -13.43 -12.53
CA GLN A 100 6.53 -13.61 -12.59
C GLN A 100 7.01 -13.47 -14.04
N PRO A 101 7.00 -12.26 -14.63
CA PRO A 101 7.41 -12.09 -16.01
C PRO A 101 8.92 -12.37 -16.19
N PRO A 102 9.33 -13.06 -17.28
CA PRO A 102 10.75 -13.29 -17.56
C PRO A 102 11.52 -11.97 -17.69
N GLY A 103 12.59 -11.80 -16.91
CA GLY A 103 13.45 -10.61 -16.94
C GLY A 103 12.77 -9.28 -16.58
N GLY A 104 11.55 -9.32 -16.05
CA GLY A 104 10.75 -8.13 -15.74
C GLY A 104 10.70 -7.77 -14.26
N LEU A 105 10.08 -6.63 -13.98
CA LEU A 105 9.73 -6.20 -12.62
C LEU A 105 8.85 -7.25 -11.94
N ARG A 106 9.12 -7.53 -10.67
CA ARG A 106 8.36 -8.46 -9.82
C ARG A 106 7.77 -7.67 -8.66
N LEU A 107 6.59 -8.09 -8.23
CA LEU A 107 6.04 -7.67 -6.94
C LEU A 107 6.15 -8.85 -5.99
N ASP A 108 6.67 -8.57 -4.81
CA ASP A 108 7.03 -9.63 -3.89
C ASP A 108 5.87 -10.01 -2.99
N CYS A 109 5.48 -11.28 -3.02
CA CYS A 109 4.42 -11.82 -2.18
C CYS A 109 5.00 -12.54 -0.95
N ASN A 110 4.30 -12.47 0.19
CA ASN A 110 4.74 -13.03 1.46
C ASN A 110 6.11 -12.47 1.92
N VAL A 111 6.21 -11.13 1.97
CA VAL A 111 7.43 -10.42 2.37
C VAL A 111 7.21 -9.66 3.65
N ALA A 112 8.10 -9.84 4.62
CA ALA A 112 8.18 -8.97 5.78
C ALA A 112 8.94 -7.72 5.36
N GLN A 113 8.37 -6.56 5.66
CA GLN A 113 8.97 -5.25 5.42
C GLN A 113 9.08 -4.53 6.76
N LEU A 114 10.28 -4.05 7.07
CA LEU A 114 10.60 -3.33 8.29
C LEU A 114 11.16 -1.95 7.92
N VAL A 115 10.46 -0.88 8.33
CA VAL A 115 10.79 0.49 7.94
C VAL A 115 10.78 1.44 9.13
N GLY A 116 11.84 2.23 9.27
CA GLY A 116 12.02 3.21 10.32
C GLY A 116 11.57 4.62 9.96
N ALA A 117 11.42 5.46 10.99
CA ALA A 117 10.90 6.82 10.91
C ALA A 117 11.68 7.76 9.96
N LYS A 118 12.99 7.49 9.78
CA LYS A 118 13.92 8.34 9.02
C LYS A 118 14.35 7.72 7.69
N GLU A 119 13.83 6.54 7.34
CA GLU A 119 14.26 5.81 6.14
C GLU A 119 13.51 6.28 4.89
N THR A 120 12.28 6.74 5.05
CA THR A 120 11.47 7.19 3.92
C THR A 120 10.30 8.07 4.38
N THR A 121 9.55 8.60 3.42
CA THR A 121 8.32 9.35 3.64
C THR A 121 7.15 8.67 2.94
N PRO A 122 5.89 9.00 3.26
CA PRO A 122 4.75 8.53 2.48
C PRO A 122 4.90 8.87 0.99
N HIS A 123 4.76 7.85 0.13
CA HIS A 123 4.86 7.98 -1.32
C HIS A 123 3.58 7.48 -1.99
N PRO A 124 2.59 8.35 -2.26
CA PRO A 124 1.37 7.97 -2.97
C PRO A 124 1.69 7.39 -4.35
N HIS A 125 1.22 6.17 -4.60
CA HIS A 125 1.42 5.44 -5.85
C HIS A 125 0.23 4.50 -6.11
N THR A 126 0.22 3.87 -7.28
CA THR A 126 -0.56 2.66 -7.52
C THR A 126 0.40 1.53 -7.84
N ASP A 127 0.03 0.30 -7.54
CA ASP A 127 0.77 -0.84 -8.04
C ASP A 127 0.57 -0.98 -9.55
N SER A 128 1.48 -1.72 -10.19
CA SER A 128 1.37 -2.01 -11.61
C SER A 128 0.18 -2.92 -11.89
N ARG A 129 -0.77 -2.45 -12.69
CA ARG A 129 -1.90 -3.25 -13.22
C ARG A 129 -1.45 -4.45 -14.05
N LYS A 130 -0.20 -4.54 -14.49
CA LYS A 130 0.31 -5.74 -15.16
C LYS A 130 0.70 -6.85 -14.18
N LEU A 131 0.94 -6.51 -12.92
CA LEU A 131 1.53 -7.40 -11.92
C LEU A 131 0.65 -7.60 -10.68
N CYS A 132 -0.32 -6.71 -10.46
CA CYS A 132 -1.18 -6.75 -9.29
C CYS A 132 -2.61 -6.29 -9.61
N ARG A 133 -3.58 -7.05 -9.10
CA ARG A 133 -5.01 -6.68 -9.01
C ARG A 133 -5.37 -6.30 -7.58
N TYR A 134 -4.84 -7.04 -6.60
CA TYR A 134 -5.09 -6.83 -5.18
C TYR A 134 -3.80 -6.81 -4.39
N ALA A 135 -3.62 -5.76 -3.59
CA ALA A 135 -2.52 -5.62 -2.65
C ALA A 135 -3.03 -5.78 -1.23
N CYS A 136 -2.19 -6.35 -0.36
CA CYS A 136 -2.53 -6.63 1.02
C CYS A 136 -1.37 -6.25 1.94
N VAL A 137 -1.72 -5.70 3.09
CA VAL A 137 -0.79 -5.42 4.18
C VAL A 137 -1.36 -5.99 5.49
N ILE A 138 -0.54 -6.74 6.23
CA ILE A 138 -0.81 -7.15 7.60
C ILE A 138 0.14 -6.39 8.52
N TYR A 139 -0.39 -5.72 9.54
CA TYR A 139 0.43 -4.99 10.50
C TYR A 139 0.89 -5.88 11.66
N LEU A 140 2.19 -5.90 11.93
CA LEU A 140 2.80 -6.83 12.89
C LEU A 140 3.68 -6.15 13.95
N SER A 141 3.79 -4.82 13.97
CA SER A 141 4.40 -4.12 15.12
C SER A 141 3.49 -4.18 16.34
N PRO A 142 3.95 -4.65 17.51
CA PRO A 142 3.20 -4.56 18.76
C PRO A 142 3.01 -3.09 19.16
N ASN A 143 1.79 -2.71 19.54
CA ASN A 143 1.43 -1.36 19.99
C ASN A 143 1.89 -0.21 19.04
N PRO A 144 1.49 -0.25 17.75
CA PRO A 144 1.93 0.73 16.77
C PRO A 144 1.23 2.09 16.98
N PRO A 145 1.84 3.22 16.57
CA PRO A 145 1.10 4.47 16.41
C PRO A 145 -0.03 4.30 15.38
N PRO A 146 -1.31 4.60 15.69
CA PRO A 146 -2.42 4.39 14.75
C PRO A 146 -2.25 5.13 13.41
N SER A 147 -1.56 6.27 13.42
CA SER A 147 -1.25 7.10 12.24
C SER A 147 -0.12 6.54 11.35
N SER A 148 0.18 5.25 11.43
CA SER A 148 1.22 4.58 10.64
C SER A 148 0.67 3.46 9.76
N GLY A 149 -0.63 3.47 9.44
CA GLY A 149 -1.29 2.42 8.68
C GLY A 149 -1.14 2.61 7.17
N THR A 150 -2.28 2.62 6.47
CA THR A 150 -2.38 2.80 5.02
C THR A 150 -3.34 3.94 4.71
N SER A 151 -2.93 4.85 3.83
CA SER A 151 -3.74 5.96 3.36
C SER A 151 -4.11 5.75 1.90
N PHE A 152 -5.37 6.02 1.55
CA PHE A 152 -5.82 6.19 0.17
C PHE A 152 -5.87 7.68 -0.16
N CYS A 153 -5.43 8.04 -1.36
CA CYS A 153 -5.20 9.43 -1.73
C CYS A 153 -5.97 9.84 -2.98
N ARG A 154 -6.29 11.14 -3.07
CA ARG A 154 -6.84 11.79 -4.26
C ARG A 154 -5.88 12.84 -4.77
N LEU A 155 -5.78 12.97 -6.08
CA LEU A 155 -4.97 14.01 -6.72
C LEU A 155 -5.47 15.40 -6.29
N ARG A 156 -4.54 16.27 -5.91
CA ARG A 156 -4.78 17.69 -5.64
C ARG A 156 -4.25 18.51 -6.80
N TYR A 157 -5.12 19.29 -7.43
CA TYR A 157 -4.73 20.23 -8.48
C TYR A 157 -4.10 21.50 -7.89
N PRO A 158 -3.27 22.25 -8.65
CA PRO A 158 -2.64 23.49 -8.17
C PRO A 158 -3.63 24.56 -7.68
N ASN A 159 -4.83 24.59 -8.26
CA ASN A 159 -5.92 25.47 -7.83
C ASN A 159 -6.65 24.99 -6.55
N GLY A 160 -6.20 23.87 -5.94
CA GLY A 160 -6.82 23.26 -4.78
C GLY A 160 -7.96 22.27 -5.09
N ALA A 161 -8.39 22.15 -6.34
CA ALA A 161 -9.47 21.25 -6.73
C ALA A 161 -9.08 19.78 -6.50
N ILE A 162 -10.08 18.95 -6.23
CA ILE A 162 -9.90 17.54 -5.91
C ILE A 162 -10.12 16.71 -7.18
N GLY A 163 -9.11 15.92 -7.56
CA GLY A 163 -9.15 14.97 -8.64
C GLY A 163 -9.56 13.56 -8.22
N GLY A 164 -9.18 12.59 -9.05
CA GLY A 164 -9.45 11.17 -8.85
C GLY A 164 -8.38 10.42 -8.05
N ASN A 165 -8.57 9.12 -7.92
CA ASN A 165 -7.80 8.22 -7.06
C ASN A 165 -7.52 6.84 -7.69
N ILE A 166 -7.87 6.60 -8.95
CA ILE A 166 -7.71 5.28 -9.57
C ILE A 166 -7.03 5.36 -10.93
N VAL A 167 -6.21 4.36 -11.23
CA VAL A 167 -5.61 4.14 -12.54
C VAL A 167 -6.36 3.04 -13.29
N LEU A 168 -6.72 3.31 -14.54
CA LEU A 168 -7.42 2.36 -15.42
C LEU A 168 -6.62 2.12 -16.71
N ALA A 169 -7.04 1.13 -17.50
CA ALA A 169 -6.49 0.91 -18.84
C ALA A 169 -6.65 2.18 -19.69
N PRO A 170 -5.70 2.50 -20.60
CA PRO A 170 -4.55 1.68 -20.98
C PRO A 170 -3.32 1.79 -20.06
N HIS A 171 -3.37 2.67 -19.05
CA HIS A 171 -2.24 2.93 -18.18
C HIS A 171 -2.00 1.80 -17.18
N ASN A 172 -0.73 1.59 -16.83
CA ASN A 172 -0.33 0.51 -15.93
C ASN A 172 -0.20 0.97 -14.49
N ASN A 173 0.19 2.23 -14.28
CA ASN A 173 0.38 2.80 -12.94
C ASN A 173 0.23 4.32 -12.99
N LEU A 174 0.44 4.95 -11.84
CA LEU A 174 0.24 6.37 -11.65
C LEU A 174 1.14 7.27 -12.52
N VAL A 175 2.44 6.94 -12.60
CA VAL A 175 3.43 7.74 -13.34
C VAL A 175 3.16 7.69 -14.86
N ASP A 176 2.70 6.54 -15.35
CA ASP A 176 2.20 6.34 -16.72
C ASP A 176 0.92 7.18 -16.97
N ALA A 177 -0.08 7.05 -16.10
CA ALA A 177 -1.37 7.75 -16.25
C ALA A 177 -1.25 9.28 -16.21
N LEU A 178 -0.31 9.81 -15.43
CA LEU A 178 -0.10 11.25 -15.29
C LEU A 178 1.04 11.78 -16.18
N ASN A 179 1.78 10.90 -16.85
CA ASN A 179 2.97 11.22 -17.64
C ASN A 179 4.00 12.07 -16.86
N VAL A 180 4.34 11.63 -15.65
CA VAL A 180 5.29 12.29 -14.73
C VAL A 180 6.29 11.28 -14.20
N LYS A 181 7.44 11.73 -13.70
CA LYS A 181 8.40 10.83 -13.02
C LYS A 181 8.01 10.53 -11.58
N ALA A 182 7.51 11.54 -10.87
CA ALA A 182 7.02 11.46 -9.50
C ALA A 182 6.14 12.68 -9.22
N LEU A 183 5.34 12.61 -8.16
CA LEU A 183 4.62 13.74 -7.62
C LEU A 183 5.00 13.96 -6.15
N PRO A 184 5.13 15.22 -5.70
CA PRO A 184 5.40 15.53 -4.32
C PRO A 184 4.18 15.23 -3.44
N ILE A 185 4.36 15.11 -2.13
CA ILE A 185 3.28 14.73 -1.21
C ILE A 185 2.13 15.77 -1.20
N GLU A 186 2.43 17.02 -1.51
CA GLU A 186 1.49 18.14 -1.60
C GLU A 186 0.53 18.01 -2.78
N ALA A 187 0.82 17.15 -3.75
CA ALA A 187 -0.07 16.82 -4.86
C ALA A 187 -1.22 15.88 -4.44
N TRP A 188 -1.37 15.59 -3.15
CA TRP A 188 -2.32 14.61 -2.65
C TRP A 188 -3.15 15.14 -1.49
N TYR A 189 -4.44 14.79 -1.50
CA TYR A 189 -5.27 14.77 -0.31
C TYR A 189 -5.40 13.33 0.20
N GLU A 190 -5.41 13.15 1.52
CA GLU A 190 -5.81 11.88 2.14
C GLU A 190 -7.34 11.79 2.08
N ASP A 191 -7.86 10.77 1.40
CA ASP A 191 -9.30 10.54 1.21
C ASP A 191 -9.83 9.62 2.32
N MET A 192 -9.05 8.58 2.65
CA MET A 192 -9.36 7.63 3.71
C MET A 192 -8.07 7.12 4.33
N ARG A 193 -8.11 6.83 5.63
CA ARG A 193 -7.03 6.18 6.37
C ARG A 193 -7.53 4.89 7.01
N VAL A 194 -6.72 3.84 6.89
CA VAL A 194 -6.81 2.64 7.70
C VAL A 194 -5.70 2.71 8.73
N GLU A 195 -6.07 2.67 10.01
CA GLU A 195 -5.10 2.75 11.11
C GLU A 195 -4.24 1.49 11.20
N ASN A 196 -3.00 1.68 11.64
CA ASN A 196 -2.13 0.57 12.03
C ASN A 196 -2.63 0.00 13.34
N VAL A 197 -3.19 -1.20 13.29
CA VAL A 197 -3.62 -1.99 14.45
C VAL A 197 -2.93 -3.33 14.36
N PHE A 198 -2.30 -3.78 15.45
CA PHE A 198 -1.60 -5.06 15.45
C PHE A 198 -2.55 -6.20 15.03
N ASN A 199 -2.07 -7.07 14.13
CA ASN A 199 -2.82 -8.19 13.54
C ASN A 199 -4.05 -7.78 12.70
N ARG A 200 -4.10 -6.52 12.24
CA ARG A 200 -5.07 -6.09 11.21
C ARG A 200 -4.52 -6.34 9.82
N MET A 201 -5.36 -6.92 8.98
CA MET A 201 -5.21 -7.02 7.53
C MET A 201 -5.98 -5.89 6.85
N ILE A 202 -5.36 -5.27 5.85
CA ILE A 202 -6.02 -4.43 4.85
C ILE A 202 -5.74 -5.02 3.47
N LEU A 203 -6.79 -5.40 2.75
CA LEU A 203 -6.77 -5.83 1.35
C LEU A 203 -7.44 -4.76 0.49
N TYR A 204 -6.90 -4.45 -0.68
CA TYR A 204 -7.47 -3.41 -1.54
C TYR A 204 -7.15 -3.61 -3.02
N LYS A 205 -7.96 -3.01 -3.88
CA LYS A 205 -7.68 -2.91 -5.32
C LYS A 205 -6.38 -2.14 -5.52
N ALA A 206 -5.40 -2.77 -6.14
CA ALA A 206 -4.02 -2.27 -6.21
C ALA A 206 -3.84 -1.05 -7.14
N ASN A 207 -4.85 -0.76 -7.97
CA ASN A 207 -4.87 0.39 -8.86
C ASN A 207 -5.44 1.68 -8.21
N LEU A 208 -5.81 1.63 -6.93
CA LEU A 208 -6.13 2.81 -6.13
C LEU A 208 -4.84 3.51 -5.69
N VAL A 209 -4.82 4.84 -5.70
CA VAL A 209 -3.69 5.61 -5.19
C VAL A 209 -3.62 5.45 -3.68
N HIS A 210 -2.50 4.92 -3.20
CA HIS A 210 -2.29 4.59 -1.80
C HIS A 210 -0.83 4.80 -1.37
N CYS A 211 -0.60 4.81 -0.06
CA CYS A 211 0.72 4.79 0.55
C CYS A 211 0.65 4.32 2.00
N ALA A 212 1.79 4.03 2.61
CA ALA A 212 1.87 3.99 4.07
C ALA A 212 1.58 5.40 4.63
N THR A 213 0.75 5.49 5.66
CA THR A 213 0.41 6.77 6.30
C THR A 213 1.62 7.43 6.95
N GLY A 214 2.52 6.61 7.49
CA GLY A 214 3.72 7.05 8.19
C GLY A 214 4.56 5.87 8.67
N TYR A 215 5.79 6.18 9.07
CA TYR A 215 6.78 5.23 9.57
C TYR A 215 7.23 5.65 10.97
N PHE A 216 7.68 4.71 11.78
CA PHE A 216 8.12 4.94 13.16
C PHE A 216 9.24 3.97 13.53
N GLY A 217 9.86 4.22 14.68
CA GLY A 217 10.98 3.42 15.17
C GLY A 217 12.32 3.78 14.52
N GLU A 218 13.39 3.45 15.22
CA GLU A 218 14.77 3.67 14.79
C GLU A 218 15.61 2.39 14.89
N THR A 219 15.24 1.46 15.78
CA THR A 219 15.94 0.20 16.03
C THR A 219 15.19 -0.96 15.38
N LEU A 220 15.89 -2.08 15.12
CA LEU A 220 15.25 -3.25 14.51
C LEU A 220 14.01 -3.74 15.27
N LYS A 221 13.92 -3.50 16.59
CA LYS A 221 12.83 -3.97 17.44
C LYS A 221 11.60 -3.07 17.50
N ASP A 222 11.72 -1.82 17.02
CA ASP A 222 10.64 -0.81 17.15
C ASP A 222 10.22 -0.21 15.81
N LYS A 223 10.91 -0.55 14.72
CA LYS A 223 10.53 -0.15 13.36
C LYS A 223 9.14 -0.71 12.98
N ARG A 224 8.51 -0.03 12.03
CA ARG A 224 7.22 -0.45 11.47
C ARG A 224 7.39 -1.76 10.71
N LEU A 225 6.85 -2.84 11.26
CA LEU A 225 6.85 -4.18 10.69
C LEU A 225 5.49 -4.46 10.05
N THR A 226 5.53 -4.86 8.79
CA THR A 226 4.38 -5.32 8.02
C THR A 226 4.71 -6.56 7.22
N THR A 227 3.71 -7.39 6.93
CA THR A 227 3.82 -8.36 5.83
C THR A 227 2.99 -7.87 4.65
N VAL A 228 3.57 -7.90 3.45
CA VAL A 228 2.94 -7.45 2.21
C VAL A 228 2.72 -8.58 1.22
N PHE A 229 1.63 -8.49 0.46
CA PHE A 229 1.25 -9.44 -0.58
C PHE A 229 0.69 -8.70 -1.78
N PHE A 230 1.04 -9.19 -2.98
CA PHE A 230 0.55 -8.67 -4.24
C PHE A 230 0.08 -9.84 -5.09
N TRP A 231 -1.20 -9.80 -5.47
CA TRP A 231 -1.84 -10.86 -6.24
C TRP A 231 -2.46 -10.31 -7.51
N MET A 232 -2.22 -11.03 -8.60
CA MET A 232 -3.13 -11.06 -9.73
C MET A 232 -4.36 -11.89 -9.38
N ALA A 233 -5.45 -11.60 -10.08
CA ALA A 233 -6.70 -12.33 -10.02
C ALA A 233 -7.28 -12.38 -11.42
N GLU A 234 -8.18 -13.35 -11.66
CA GLU A 234 -8.97 -13.37 -12.89
C GLU A 234 -9.81 -12.09 -12.96
N ASP A 235 -9.96 -11.53 -14.16
CA ASP A 235 -10.71 -10.28 -14.35
C ASP A 235 -12.16 -10.42 -13.84
#